data_AF-A0A0R1P8F1-F1
#
_entry.id   AF-A0A0R1P8F1-F1
#
_cell.length_a   1.000
_cell.length_b   1.000
_cell.length_c   1.000
_cell.angle_alpha   90.00
_cell.angle_beta   90.00
_cell.angle_gamma   90.00
#
_symmetry.space_group_name_H-M   'P 1'
#
loop_
_entity.id
_entity.type
_entity.pdbx_description
1 polymer ?
#
loop_
_entity_poly.entity_id
_entity_poly.type
_entity_poly.pdbx_seq_one_letter_code
_entity_poly.pdbx_strand_id
1 'polypeptide(L)'
;MTMRNLGLSIYPDHSEYQKDAEYLELGHKYGFRRIFMSMLEVQGSVEETKAKYQKIIGFGNSLGYQTFIDVSPGLFKRLGISYSDLKF
;
A
#
# COMPACT_ATOMS: atom_id res chain seq x y z
N MET A 1 22.44 3.29 -18.81
CA MET A 1 21.45 4.26 -18.28
C MET A 1 20.88 3.70 -17.00
N THR A 2 21.03 4.39 -15.87
CA THR A 2 20.40 3.96 -14.61
C THR A 2 18.89 4.09 -14.76
N MET A 3 18.14 2.99 -14.61
CA MET A 3 16.68 2.99 -14.61
C MET A 3 16.19 3.79 -13.39
N ARG A 4 15.87 5.07 -13.60
CA ARG A 4 15.27 5.93 -12.58
C ARG A 4 13.80 5.58 -12.49
N ASN A 5 13.39 5.01 -11.36
CA ASN A 5 11.99 4.67 -11.10
C ASN A 5 11.39 5.75 -10.21
N LEU A 6 10.32 6.38 -10.69
CA LEU A 6 9.50 7.28 -9.89
C LEU A 6 8.43 6.49 -9.15
N GLY A 7 8.16 6.91 -7.91
CA GLY A 7 7.18 6.31 -7.04
C GLY A 7 6.15 7.31 -6.55
N LEU A 8 4.99 6.80 -6.16
CA LEU A 8 3.88 7.55 -5.59
C LEU A 8 3.74 7.16 -4.12
N SER A 9 3.43 8.13 -3.26
CA SER A 9 3.11 7.86 -1.87
C SER A 9 1.60 8.02 -1.66
N ILE A 10 0.97 7.01 -1.06
CA ILE A 10 -0.45 7.03 -0.74
C ILE A 10 -0.67 6.75 0.74
N TYR A 11 -1.71 7.36 1.31
CA TYR A 11 -2.09 7.21 2.72
C TYR A 11 -3.54 6.72 2.78
N PRO A 12 -3.76 5.40 2.66
CA PRO A 12 -5.10 4.82 2.61
C PRO A 12 -5.95 5.18 3.83
N ASP A 13 -5.32 5.42 4.97
CA ASP A 13 -5.99 5.75 6.24
C ASP A 13 -6.73 7.10 6.20
N HIS A 14 -6.22 8.04 5.40
CA HIS A 14 -6.78 9.38 5.25
C HIS A 14 -7.47 9.60 3.90
N SER A 15 -7.68 8.53 3.12
CA SER A 15 -8.17 8.61 1.74
C SER A 15 -9.29 7.59 1.48
N GLU A 16 -10.02 7.84 0.39
CA GLU A 16 -11.02 6.93 -0.13
C GLU A 16 -10.39 6.03 -1.20
N TYR A 17 -10.73 4.74 -1.19
CA TYR A 17 -10.22 3.76 -2.15
C TYR A 17 -10.30 4.23 -3.61
N GLN A 18 -11.41 4.88 -3.98
CA GLN A 18 -11.64 5.31 -5.35
C GLN A 18 -10.64 6.41 -5.78
N LYS A 19 -10.36 7.37 -4.90
CA LYS A 19 -9.37 8.43 -5.15
C LYS A 19 -7.96 7.85 -5.24
N ASP A 20 -7.64 6.90 -4.38
CA ASP A 20 -6.34 6.20 -4.43
C ASP A 20 -6.19 5.44 -5.74
N ALA A 21 -7.23 4.73 -6.19
CA ALA A 21 -7.23 4.01 -7.46
C ALA A 21 -7.04 4.95 -8.66
N GLU A 22 -7.82 6.03 -8.75
CA GLU A 22 -7.70 7.04 -9.81
C GLU A 22 -6.30 7.68 -9.83
N TYR A 23 -5.71 7.94 -8.65
CA TYR A 23 -4.36 8.47 -8.53
C TYR A 23 -3.29 7.47 -9.02
N LEU A 24 -3.44 6.20 -8.69
CA LEU A 24 -2.55 5.13 -9.16
C LEU A 24 -2.67 4.90 -10.67
N GLU A 25 -3.87 4.99 -11.24
CA GLU A 25 -4.06 4.94 -12.71
C GLU A 25 -3.38 6.12 -13.39
N LEU A 26 -3.56 7.32 -12.85
CA LEU A 26 -2.93 8.52 -13.38
C LEU A 26 -1.41 8.41 -13.35
N GLY A 27 -0.86 7.95 -12.24
CA GLY A 27 0.56 7.67 -12.12
C GLY A 27 1.06 6.63 -13.12
N HIS A 28 0.26 5.60 -13.41
CA HIS A 28 0.65 4.53 -14.33
C HIS A 28 0.74 5.10 -15.74
N LYS A 29 -0.24 5.91 -16.12
CA LYS A 29 -0.26 6.67 -17.38
C LYS A 29 0.99 7.54 -17.57
N TYR A 30 1.56 8.07 -16.48
CA TYR A 30 2.77 8.89 -16.51
C TYR A 30 4.07 8.10 -16.31
N GLY A 31 4.01 6.76 -16.23
CA GLY A 31 5.19 5.89 -16.15
C GLY A 31 5.77 5.70 -14.75
N PHE A 32 5.00 5.98 -13.70
CA PHE A 32 5.38 5.62 -12.33
C PHE A 32 5.34 4.10 -12.15
N ARG A 33 6.25 3.57 -11.34
CA ARG A 33 6.46 2.12 -11.19
C ARG A 33 6.53 1.64 -9.75
N ARG A 34 6.51 2.56 -8.78
CA ARG A 34 6.57 2.22 -7.35
C ARG A 34 5.43 2.88 -6.58
N ILE A 35 4.91 2.17 -5.58
CA ILE A 35 3.96 2.69 -4.62
C ILE A 35 4.60 2.57 -3.25
N PHE A 36 4.57 3.65 -2.49
CA PHE A 36 4.86 3.66 -1.06
C PHE A 36 3.54 3.90 -0.33
N MET A 37 3.23 3.06 0.65
CA MET A 37 2.07 3.23 1.50
C MET A 37 2.48 3.12 2.97
N SER A 38 1.95 4.01 3.80
CA SER A 38 2.18 3.94 5.25
C SER A 38 0.94 3.41 5.94
N MET A 39 1.17 2.41 6.79
CA MET A 39 0.17 1.78 7.64
C MET A 39 0.31 2.37 9.04
N LEU A 40 -0.35 3.51 9.24
CA LEU A 40 -0.26 4.29 10.47
C LEU A 40 -1.12 3.69 11.58
N GLU A 41 -2.37 3.34 11.26
CA GLU A 41 -3.36 2.90 12.24
C GLU A 41 -4.21 1.73 11.72
N VAL A 42 -4.77 0.96 12.66
CA VAL A 42 -5.84 -0.01 12.37
C VAL A 42 -7.14 0.73 12.69
N GLN A 43 -7.82 1.24 11.66
CA GLN A 43 -9.19 1.74 11.83
C GLN A 43 -10.14 0.54 11.88
N GLY A 44 -10.77 0.32 13.03
CA GLY A 44 -11.69 -0.79 13.24
C GLY A 44 -10.97 -2.12 13.48
N SER A 45 -11.39 -3.18 12.77
CA SER A 45 -10.82 -4.53 12.94
C SER A 45 -9.56 -4.74 12.12
N VAL A 46 -8.68 -5.62 12.59
CA VAL A 46 -7.48 -6.07 11.87
C VAL A 46 -7.82 -6.59 10.46
N GLU A 47 -8.92 -7.34 10.34
CA GLU A 47 -9.37 -7.91 9.07
C GLU A 47 -9.85 -6.85 8.07
N GLU A 48 -10.55 -5.81 8.53
CA GLU A 48 -11.03 -4.72 7.66
C GLU A 48 -9.86 -3.92 7.12
N THR A 49 -8.90 -3.62 7.99
CA THR A 49 -7.66 -2.95 7.59
C THR A 49 -6.89 -3.83 6.61
N LYS A 50 -6.73 -5.13 6.89
CA LYS A 50 -6.08 -6.07 5.96
C LYS A 50 -6.75 -6.08 4.58
N ALA A 51 -8.07 -6.21 4.54
CA ALA A 51 -8.83 -6.24 3.29
C ALA A 51 -8.67 -4.92 2.49
N LYS A 52 -8.69 -3.77 3.16
CA LYS A 52 -8.49 -2.45 2.53
C LYS A 52 -7.12 -2.36 1.86
N TYR A 53 -6.04 -2.70 2.57
CA TYR A 53 -4.68 -2.64 2.03
C TYR A 53 -4.48 -3.68 0.92
N GLN A 54 -4.92 -4.93 1.11
CA GLN A 54 -4.84 -5.97 0.08
C GLN A 54 -5.55 -5.56 -1.21
N LYS A 55 -6.70 -4.88 -1.11
CA LYS A 55 -7.43 -4.38 -2.28
C LYS A 55 -6.62 -3.34 -3.07
N ILE A 56 -6.02 -2.37 -2.38
CA ILE A 56 -5.19 -1.32 -3.00
C ILE A 56 -3.91 -1.92 -3.59
N ILE A 57 -3.23 -2.81 -2.85
CA ILE A 57 -2.03 -3.51 -3.32
C ILE A 57 -2.35 -4.35 -4.55
N GLY A 58 -3.47 -5.09 -4.53
CA GLY A 58 -3.92 -5.88 -5.67
C GLY A 58 -4.15 -5.02 -6.91
N PHE A 59 -4.77 -3.85 -6.74
CA PHE A 59 -4.94 -2.88 -7.82
C PHE A 59 -3.61 -2.36 -8.36
N GLY A 60 -2.70 -1.95 -7.48
CA GLY A 60 -1.34 -1.52 -7.84
C GLY A 60 -0.56 -2.61 -8.59
N ASN A 61 -0.63 -3.86 -8.12
CA ASN A 61 0.01 -5.00 -8.77
C ASN A 61 -0.57 -5.27 -10.17
N SER A 62 -1.88 -5.12 -10.35
CA SER A 62 -2.53 -5.24 -11.67
C SER A 62 -2.03 -4.18 -12.66
N LEU A 63 -1.61 -3.00 -12.18
CA LEU A 63 -1.01 -1.94 -12.97
C LEU A 63 0.53 -2.08 -13.10
N GLY A 64 1.13 -3.13 -12.55
CA GLY A 64 2.56 -3.40 -12.63
C GLY A 64 3.43 -2.58 -11.65
N TYR A 65 2.83 -2.03 -10.60
CA TYR A 65 3.56 -1.33 -9.54
C TYR A 65 4.30 -2.30 -8.60
N GLN A 66 5.47 -1.86 -8.13
CA GLN A 66 6.13 -2.44 -6.97
C GLN A 66 5.69 -1.69 -5.70
N THR A 67 5.04 -2.39 -4.78
CA THR A 67 4.49 -1.80 -3.55
C THR A 67 5.45 -1.97 -2.38
N PHE A 68 5.65 -0.88 -1.62
CA PHE A 68 6.42 -0.82 -0.38
C PHE A 68 5.49 -0.34 0.72
N ILE A 69 5.42 -1.11 1.81
CA ILE A 69 4.56 -0.80 2.95
C ILE A 69 5.45 -0.47 4.14
N ASP A 70 5.28 0.73 4.68
CA ASP A 70 5.83 1.12 5.97
C ASP A 70 4.82 0.78 7.05
N VAL A 71 5.21 -0.05 8.01
CA VAL A 71 4.32 -0.54 9.08
C VAL A 71 4.97 -0.26 10.42
N SER A 72 4.25 0.43 11.31
CA SER A 72 4.78 0.75 12.62
C SER A 72 4.91 -0.52 13.50
N PRO A 73 5.94 -0.64 14.36
CA PRO A 73 6.11 -1.80 15.24
C PRO A 73 4.94 -2.06 16.20
N GLY A 74 4.23 -0.99 16.60
CA GLY A 74 3.02 -1.10 17.40
C GLY A 74 1.88 -1.81 16.66
N LEU A 75 1.80 -1.62 15.34
CA LEU A 75 0.82 -2.25 14.48
C LEU A 75 1.12 -3.73 14.25
N PHE A 76 2.39 -4.12 14.07
CA PHE A 76 2.79 -5.53 13.95
C PHE A 76 2.22 -6.40 15.08
N LYS A 77 2.31 -5.92 16.32
CA LYS A 77 1.75 -6.61 17.50
C LYS A 77 0.22 -6.72 17.43
N ARG A 78 -0.47 -5.68 16.98
CA ARG A 78 -1.94 -5.65 16.87
C ARG A 78 -2.46 -6.53 15.72
N LEU A 79 -1.73 -6.58 14.62
CA LEU A 79 -2.06 -7.36 13.44
C LEU A 79 -1.70 -8.86 13.61
N GLY A 80 -1.01 -9.23 14.69
CA GLY A 80 -0.51 -10.58 14.91
C GLY A 80 0.58 -11.00 13.92
N ILE A 81 1.23 -10.03 13.27
CA ILE A 81 2.27 -10.28 12.26
C ILE A 81 3.61 -10.39 12.99
N SER A 82 4.36 -11.44 12.67
CA SER A 82 5.73 -11.59 13.11
C SER A 82 6.67 -11.06 12.05
N TYR A 83 7.76 -10.40 12.46
CA TYR A 83 8.87 -10.06 11.55
C TYR A 83 9.46 -11.30 10.87
N SER A 84 9.24 -12.49 11.44
CA SER A 84 9.69 -13.78 10.92
C SER A 84 8.69 -14.46 9.97
N ASP A 85 7.43 -13.99 9.91
CA ASP A 85 6.40 -14.53 9.02
C ASP A 85 5.60 -13.38 8.39
N LEU A 86 6.00 -13.02 7.16
CA LEU A 86 5.41 -11.94 6.37
C LEU A 86 4.39 -12.46 5.35
N LYS A 87 3.81 -13.66 5.54
CA LYS A 87 2.78 -14.24 4.65
C LYS A 87 1.40 -13.57 4.77
N PHE A 88 1.38 -12.33 5.26
CA PHE A 88 0.20 -11.56 5.61
C PHE A 88 -0.67 -11.25 4.39
#